data_AF-A0A7S1K3M9-F1
#
_entry.id   AF-A0A7S1K3M9-F1
#
_cell.length_a   1.000
_cell.length_b   1.000
_cell.length_c   1.000
_cell.angle_alpha   90.00
_cell.angle_beta   90.00
_cell.angle_gamma   90.00
#
_symmetry.space_group_name_H-M   'P 1'
#
loop_
_entity.id
_entity.type
_entity.pdbx_description
1 polymer ?
#
loop_
_entity_poly.entity_id
_entity_poly.type
_entity_poly.pdbx_seq_one_letter_code
_entity_poly.pdbx_strand_id
1 'polypeptide(L)'
;MSATWVSDVVFYFKNLRLQVHGTRECEPSGVARSRDEWMAAYPSLSPSVDTLRQMDSVETCKMVEVLAEVMPKTTAATISVDEGTAARQLHVCRWLFLLLVNLDELQARDEGVAADLQAIRKHCDAWRAHLMSTGVGSVGESCRELLASVSVISALVKRVLPAEMTHTQGRTPCAELCCASYGWVISWRTV
;
A
#
# COMPACT_ATOMS: atom_id res chain seq x y z
N MET A 1 21.54 -0.21 2.39
CA MET A 1 20.87 1.03 1.95
C MET A 1 21.31 2.16 2.86
N SER A 2 21.71 3.30 2.29
CA SER A 2 22.12 4.47 3.08
C SER A 2 20.92 5.17 3.72
N ALA A 3 21.15 5.92 4.79
CA ALA A 3 20.12 6.74 5.40
C ALA A 3 19.58 7.83 4.44
N THR A 4 20.45 8.33 3.55
CA THR A 4 20.11 9.34 2.53
C THR A 4 19.09 8.82 1.52
N TRP A 5 19.32 7.62 0.96
CA TRP A 5 18.39 7.01 0.00
C TRP A 5 16.99 6.80 0.60
N VAL A 6 16.90 6.36 1.86
CA VAL A 6 15.60 6.18 2.53
C VAL A 6 14.88 7.52 2.70
N SER A 7 15.62 8.59 3.02
CA SER A 7 15.03 9.93 3.12
C SER A 7 14.49 10.42 1.79
N ASP A 8 15.21 10.19 0.68
CA ASP A 8 14.76 10.58 -0.66
C ASP A 8 13.48 9.83 -1.05
N VAL A 9 13.45 8.51 -0.84
CA VAL A 9 12.25 7.68 -1.11
C VAL A 9 11.04 8.19 -0.34
N VAL A 10 11.21 8.48 0.96
CA VAL A 10 10.12 9.03 1.79
C VAL A 10 9.68 10.40 1.28
N PHE A 11 10.61 11.26 0.88
CA PHE A 11 10.31 12.58 0.32
C PHE A 11 9.48 12.48 -0.97
N TYR A 12 9.91 11.67 -1.93
CA TYR A 12 9.16 11.46 -3.17
C TYR A 12 7.77 10.84 -2.91
N PHE A 13 7.71 9.87 -2.00
CA PHE A 13 6.44 9.24 -1.62
C PHE A 13 5.44 10.24 -1.04
N LYS A 14 5.87 11.11 -0.12
CA LYS A 14 5.00 12.15 0.46
C LYS A 14 4.49 13.14 -0.59
N ASN A 15 5.35 13.57 -1.51
CA ASN A 15 4.93 14.45 -2.61
C ASN A 15 3.91 13.76 -3.53
N LEU A 16 4.11 12.47 -3.82
CA LEU A 16 3.17 11.70 -4.62
C LEU A 16 1.80 11.57 -3.93
N ARG A 17 1.77 11.31 -2.62
CA ARG A 17 0.51 11.31 -1.84
C ARG A 17 -0.23 12.64 -1.96
N LEU A 18 0.47 13.76 -1.82
CA LEU A 18 -0.14 15.09 -1.98
C LEU A 18 -0.77 15.30 -3.36
N GLN A 19 -0.11 14.83 -4.42
CA GLN A 19 -0.64 14.93 -5.79
C GLN A 19 -1.87 14.03 -6.01
N VAL A 20 -1.84 12.79 -5.50
CA VAL A 20 -2.95 11.85 -5.64
C VAL A 20 -4.17 12.32 -4.85
N HIS A 21 -4.00 12.69 -3.57
CA HIS A 21 -5.10 13.22 -2.76
C HIS A 21 -5.59 14.59 -3.24
N GLY A 22 -4.71 15.43 -3.80
CA GLY A 22 -5.07 16.73 -4.36
C GLY A 22 -5.83 16.67 -5.70
N THR A 23 -5.87 15.50 -6.36
CA THR A 23 -6.58 15.28 -7.64
C THR A 23 -7.77 14.34 -7.51
N ARG A 24 -8.18 14.00 -6.27
CA ARG A 24 -9.32 13.13 -6.01
C ARG A 24 -10.62 13.92 -6.20
N GLU A 25 -11.33 13.67 -7.29
CA GLU A 25 -12.70 14.16 -7.47
C GLU A 25 -13.64 13.46 -6.47
N CYS A 26 -14.70 14.16 -6.03
CA CYS A 26 -15.44 13.83 -4.81
C CYS A 26 -16.24 12.51 -4.82
N GLU A 27 -16.34 11.77 -5.92
CA GLU A 27 -17.11 10.52 -5.93
C GLU A 27 -16.40 9.42 -6.74
N PRO A 28 -16.14 8.24 -6.14
CA PRO A 28 -15.70 7.07 -6.88
C PRO A 28 -16.81 6.66 -7.86
N SER A 29 -16.47 6.60 -9.14
CA SER A 29 -17.43 6.35 -10.23
C SER A 29 -17.82 4.87 -10.40
N GLY A 30 -17.38 3.99 -9.48
CA GLY A 30 -17.42 2.54 -9.64
C GLY A 30 -18.26 1.81 -8.58
N VAL A 31 -18.71 0.60 -8.92
CA VAL A 31 -19.31 -0.34 -7.97
C VAL A 31 -18.19 -0.85 -7.05
N ALA A 32 -18.33 -0.62 -5.74
CA ALA A 32 -17.36 -1.07 -4.75
C ALA A 32 -17.25 -2.60 -4.77
N ARG A 33 -16.04 -3.12 -4.99
CA ARG A 33 -15.78 -4.57 -5.02
C ARG A 33 -15.72 -5.15 -3.61
N SER A 34 -16.20 -6.37 -3.47
CA SER A 34 -15.97 -7.21 -2.30
C SER A 34 -14.51 -7.68 -2.23
N ARG A 35 -14.11 -8.20 -1.07
CA ARG A 35 -12.78 -8.81 -0.87
C ARG A 35 -12.52 -9.94 -1.87
N ASP A 36 -13.49 -10.82 -2.08
CA ASP A 36 -13.35 -11.98 -2.97
C ASP A 36 -13.29 -11.55 -4.44
N GLU A 37 -14.03 -10.51 -4.80
CA GLU A 37 -13.93 -9.90 -6.13
C GLU A 37 -12.55 -9.29 -6.36
N TRP A 38 -11.96 -8.63 -5.36
CA TRP A 38 -10.58 -8.13 -5.43
C TRP A 38 -9.57 -9.28 -5.54
N MET A 39 -9.72 -10.33 -4.74
CA MET A 39 -8.87 -11.53 -4.78
C MET A 39 -8.89 -12.21 -6.15
N ALA A 40 -10.06 -12.23 -6.82
CA ALA A 40 -10.18 -12.78 -8.17
C ALA A 40 -9.63 -11.84 -9.27
N ALA A 41 -9.82 -10.53 -9.12
CA ALA A 41 -9.50 -9.55 -10.16
C ALA A 41 -8.05 -9.04 -10.13
N TYR A 42 -7.41 -8.95 -8.96
CA TYR A 42 -6.07 -8.34 -8.86
C TYR A 42 -4.98 -8.98 -9.75
N PRO A 43 -4.97 -10.29 -10.06
CA PRO A 43 -3.90 -10.87 -10.88
C PRO A 43 -3.94 -10.36 -12.32
N SER A 44 -5.11 -9.98 -12.83
CA SER A 44 -5.32 -9.52 -14.20
C SER A 44 -5.43 -8.00 -14.31
N LEU A 45 -5.76 -7.30 -13.22
CA LEU A 45 -5.82 -5.85 -13.19
C LEU A 45 -4.44 -5.22 -13.05
N SER A 46 -4.14 -4.27 -13.95
CA SER A 46 -2.93 -3.46 -13.85
C SER A 46 -3.04 -2.42 -12.73
N PRO A 47 -2.07 -2.34 -11.81
CA PRO A 47 -1.99 -1.27 -10.83
C PRO A 47 -1.75 0.06 -11.56
N SER A 48 -2.71 0.97 -11.51
CA SER A 48 -2.64 2.29 -12.16
C SER A 48 -3.29 3.37 -11.30
N VAL A 49 -2.95 4.63 -11.59
CA VAL A 49 -3.60 5.79 -10.94
C VAL A 49 -5.10 5.84 -11.26
N ASP A 50 -5.50 5.43 -12.46
CA ASP A 50 -6.91 5.36 -12.84
C ASP A 50 -7.67 4.32 -12.00
N THR A 51 -7.04 3.17 -11.74
CA THR A 51 -7.60 2.15 -10.84
C THR A 51 -7.72 2.69 -9.41
N LEU A 52 -6.71 3.42 -8.92
CA LEU A 52 -6.77 4.04 -7.59
C LEU A 52 -7.88 5.08 -7.46
N ARG A 53 -8.11 5.89 -8.48
CA ARG A 53 -9.16 6.93 -8.48
C ARG A 53 -10.56 6.34 -8.36
N GLN A 54 -10.75 5.12 -8.82
CA GLN A 54 -12.02 4.41 -8.73
C GLN A 54 -12.24 3.74 -7.36
N MET A 55 -11.19 3.61 -6.55
CA MET A 55 -11.26 2.96 -5.24
C MET A 55 -11.66 3.96 -4.16
N ASP A 56 -12.70 3.62 -3.41
CA ASP A 56 -12.99 4.30 -2.16
C ASP A 56 -11.98 3.90 -1.05
N SER A 57 -12.12 4.53 0.11
CA SER A 57 -11.30 4.19 1.28
C SER A 57 -11.47 2.71 1.65
N VAL A 58 -12.70 2.23 1.77
CA VAL A 58 -13.02 0.84 2.17
C VAL A 58 -12.39 -0.20 1.23
N GLU A 59 -12.46 0.02 -0.08
CA GLU A 59 -11.83 -0.83 -1.09
C GLU A 59 -10.31 -0.84 -0.98
N THR A 60 -9.71 0.31 -0.65
CA THR A 60 -8.27 0.40 -0.42
C THR A 60 -7.86 -0.50 0.74
N CYS A 61 -8.59 -0.48 1.86
CA CYS A 61 -8.33 -1.38 2.99
C CYS A 61 -8.50 -2.86 2.62
N LYS A 62 -9.62 -3.21 1.95
CA LYS A 62 -9.88 -4.60 1.50
C LYS A 62 -8.77 -5.11 0.58
N MET A 63 -8.27 -4.27 -0.31
CA MET A 63 -7.19 -4.66 -1.21
C MET A 63 -5.87 -4.86 -0.45
N VAL A 64 -5.59 -4.07 0.60
CA VAL A 64 -4.45 -4.33 1.50
C VAL A 64 -4.59 -5.70 2.17
N GLU A 65 -5.76 -6.02 2.70
CA GLU A 65 -6.06 -7.33 3.31
C GLU A 65 -5.84 -8.48 2.32
N VAL A 66 -6.34 -8.35 1.08
CA VAL A 66 -6.14 -9.33 0.01
C VAL A 66 -4.64 -9.56 -0.24
N LEU A 67 -3.85 -8.49 -0.35
CA LEU A 67 -2.41 -8.62 -0.61
C LEU A 67 -1.66 -9.20 0.61
N ALA A 68 -2.10 -8.89 1.83
CA ALA A 68 -1.58 -9.50 3.06
C ALA A 68 -1.85 -11.01 3.11
N GLU A 69 -2.95 -11.49 2.53
CA GLU A 69 -3.24 -12.94 2.39
C GLU A 69 -2.44 -13.60 1.25
N VAL A 70 -2.15 -12.86 0.18
CA VAL A 70 -1.45 -13.37 -1.01
C VAL A 70 0.05 -13.52 -0.76
N MET A 71 0.69 -12.52 -0.15
CA MET A 71 2.15 -12.52 0.03
C MET A 71 2.72 -13.77 0.74
N PRO A 72 2.14 -14.28 1.84
CA PRO A 72 2.65 -15.47 2.53
C PRO A 72 2.69 -16.73 1.65
N LYS A 73 1.88 -16.80 0.58
CA LYS A 73 1.82 -17.96 -0.33
C LYS A 73 3.09 -18.11 -1.17
N THR A 74 3.92 -17.07 -1.25
CA THR A 74 5.21 -17.12 -1.96
C THR A 74 6.36 -17.09 -0.96
N THR A 75 7.11 -18.18 -0.90
CA THR A 75 8.30 -18.26 -0.04
C THR A 75 9.49 -17.56 -0.70
N ALA A 76 10.45 -17.11 0.11
CA ALA A 76 11.62 -16.43 -0.43
C ALA A 76 12.44 -17.31 -1.39
N ALA A 77 12.50 -18.62 -1.12
CA ALA A 77 13.25 -19.59 -1.90
C ALA A 77 12.71 -19.77 -3.34
N THR A 78 11.40 -19.66 -3.55
CA THR A 78 10.81 -19.83 -4.90
C THR A 78 11.04 -18.61 -5.80
N ILE A 79 11.30 -17.43 -5.23
CA ILE A 79 11.52 -16.19 -5.97
C ILE A 79 12.82 -16.22 -6.78
N SER A 80 13.90 -16.78 -6.25
CA SER A 80 15.23 -16.75 -6.88
C SER A 80 15.43 -17.77 -8.00
N VAL A 81 14.47 -18.69 -8.19
CA VAL A 81 14.60 -19.83 -9.13
C VAL A 81 13.72 -19.65 -10.37
N ASP A 82 12.62 -18.91 -10.27
CA ASP A 82 11.65 -18.68 -11.35
C ASP A 82 11.43 -17.18 -11.56
N GLU A 83 11.92 -16.64 -12.68
CA GLU A 83 11.68 -15.25 -13.06
C GLU A 83 10.18 -14.92 -13.15
N GLY A 84 9.35 -15.89 -13.54
CA GLY A 84 7.89 -15.73 -13.55
C GLY A 84 7.33 -15.50 -12.15
N THR A 85 7.91 -16.10 -11.11
CA THR A 85 7.54 -15.85 -9.72
C THR A 85 7.97 -14.45 -9.29
N ALA A 86 9.19 -14.02 -9.64
CA ALA A 86 9.63 -12.67 -9.36
C ALA A 86 8.73 -11.61 -10.04
N ALA A 87 8.35 -11.82 -11.30
CA ALA A 87 7.44 -10.94 -12.04
C ALA A 87 6.04 -10.86 -11.38
N ARG A 88 5.49 -11.99 -10.91
CA ARG A 88 4.22 -12.01 -10.16
C ARG A 88 4.34 -11.24 -8.84
N GLN A 89 5.46 -11.35 -8.12
CA GLN A 89 5.66 -10.59 -6.88
C GLN A 89 5.93 -9.10 -7.11
N LEU A 90 6.52 -8.73 -8.26
CA LEU A 90 6.61 -7.34 -8.68
C LEU A 90 5.23 -6.73 -8.90
N HIS A 91 4.30 -7.48 -9.50
CA HIS A 91 2.91 -7.05 -9.64
C HIS A 91 2.25 -6.73 -8.30
N VAL A 92 2.45 -7.61 -7.30
CA VAL A 92 2.00 -7.39 -5.92
C VAL A 92 2.66 -6.13 -5.32
N CYS A 93 3.97 -5.94 -5.52
CA CYS A 93 4.67 -4.77 -5.01
C CYS A 93 4.18 -3.45 -5.62
N ARG A 94 3.86 -3.45 -6.92
CA ARG A 94 3.28 -2.27 -7.61
C ARG A 94 1.92 -1.91 -7.03
N TRP A 95 1.07 -2.90 -6.79
CA TRP A 95 -0.20 -2.70 -6.09
C TRP A 95 0.00 -2.15 -4.69
N LEU A 96 0.88 -2.74 -3.88
CA LEU A 96 1.16 -2.28 -2.53
C LEU A 96 1.65 -0.83 -2.49
N PHE A 97 2.55 -0.45 -3.41
CA PHE A 97 3.03 0.93 -3.49
C PHE A 97 1.88 1.90 -3.76
N LEU A 98 1.00 1.59 -4.71
CA LEU A 98 -0.17 2.42 -5.03
C LEU A 98 -1.16 2.51 -3.87
N LEU A 99 -1.43 1.40 -3.17
CA LEU A 99 -2.30 1.40 -2.00
C LEU A 99 -1.70 2.23 -0.86
N LEU A 100 -0.39 2.13 -0.62
CA LEU A 100 0.28 2.98 0.37
C LEU A 100 0.17 4.47 0.03
N VAL A 101 0.17 4.82 -1.26
CA VAL A 101 -0.08 6.19 -1.71
C VAL A 101 -1.53 6.61 -1.48
N ASN A 102 -2.49 5.69 -1.67
CA ASN A 102 -3.93 5.99 -1.62
C ASN A 102 -4.53 5.93 -0.21
N LEU A 103 -3.93 5.19 0.72
CA LEU A 103 -4.36 5.12 2.11
C LEU A 103 -4.34 6.53 2.70
N ASP A 104 -5.46 6.96 3.30
CA ASP A 104 -5.48 8.19 4.07
C ASP A 104 -4.91 7.97 5.50
N GLU A 105 -4.70 9.07 6.23
CA GLU A 105 -4.12 9.02 7.58
C GLU A 105 -5.02 8.30 8.60
N LEU A 106 -6.34 8.32 8.43
CA LEU A 106 -7.27 7.66 9.34
C LEU A 106 -7.23 6.15 9.13
N GLN A 107 -7.18 5.71 7.87
CA GLN A 107 -7.05 4.30 7.52
C GLN A 107 -5.70 3.71 7.94
N ALA A 108 -4.62 4.50 7.83
CA ALA A 108 -3.31 4.10 8.32
C ALA A 108 -3.29 3.85 9.85
N ARG A 109 -4.26 4.40 10.60
CA ARG A 109 -4.43 4.23 12.05
C ARG A 109 -5.37 3.08 12.41
N ASP A 110 -6.09 2.51 11.45
CA ASP A 110 -6.90 1.31 11.69
C ASP A 110 -6.00 0.15 12.11
N GLU A 111 -6.35 -0.51 13.22
CA GLU A 111 -5.50 -1.56 13.80
C GLU A 111 -5.38 -2.77 12.88
N GLY A 112 -6.42 -3.09 12.11
CA GLY A 112 -6.42 -4.17 11.13
C GLY A 112 -5.47 -3.86 9.98
N VAL A 113 -5.63 -2.68 9.37
CA VAL A 113 -4.75 -2.22 8.29
C VAL A 113 -3.29 -2.12 8.77
N ALA A 114 -3.05 -1.60 9.97
CA ALA A 114 -1.71 -1.52 10.53
C ALA A 114 -1.10 -2.92 10.75
N ALA A 115 -1.88 -3.89 11.24
CA ALA A 115 -1.43 -5.26 11.41
C ALA A 115 -1.08 -5.92 10.07
N ASP A 116 -1.93 -5.74 9.05
CA ASP A 116 -1.70 -6.25 7.69
C ASP A 116 -0.44 -5.64 7.07
N LEU A 117 -0.25 -4.32 7.22
CA LEU A 117 0.95 -3.64 6.72
C LEU A 117 2.21 -4.11 7.45
N GLN A 118 2.16 -4.37 8.76
CA GLN A 118 3.29 -4.98 9.47
C GLN A 118 3.54 -6.43 9.01
N ALA A 119 2.52 -7.21 8.71
CA ALA A 119 2.68 -8.56 8.15
C ALA A 119 3.33 -8.52 6.77
N ILE A 120 2.82 -7.67 5.86
CA ILE A 120 3.41 -7.38 4.54
C ILE A 120 4.89 -7.01 4.68
N ARG A 121 5.22 -6.09 5.60
CA ARG A 121 6.61 -5.68 5.83
C ARG A 121 7.50 -6.84 6.25
N LYS A 122 7.04 -7.74 7.12
CA LYS A 122 7.82 -8.93 7.52
C LYS A 122 8.14 -9.80 6.30
N HIS A 123 7.19 -9.98 5.38
CA HIS A 123 7.42 -10.71 4.13
C HIS A 123 8.40 -9.97 3.20
N CYS A 124 8.26 -8.66 3.05
CA CYS A 124 9.23 -7.84 2.31
C CYS A 124 10.65 -7.97 2.87
N ASP A 125 10.80 -7.92 4.20
CA ASP A 125 12.11 -8.08 4.85
C ASP A 125 12.70 -9.49 4.66
N ALA A 126 11.87 -10.53 4.71
CA ALA A 126 12.29 -11.91 4.44
C ALA A 126 12.76 -12.10 2.99
N TRP A 127 11.98 -11.62 2.01
CA TRP A 127 12.35 -11.69 0.59
C TRP A 127 13.60 -10.86 0.29
N ARG A 128 13.72 -9.68 0.90
CA ARG A 128 14.91 -8.82 0.79
C ARG A 128 16.16 -9.53 1.31
N ALA A 129 16.09 -10.14 2.49
CA ALA A 129 17.21 -10.86 3.07
C ALA A 129 17.65 -12.03 2.17
N HIS A 130 16.69 -12.79 1.65
CA HIS A 130 16.95 -13.89 0.72
C HIS A 130 17.61 -13.41 -0.58
N LEU A 131 17.02 -12.42 -1.26
CA LEU A 131 17.53 -11.88 -2.53
C LEU A 131 18.94 -11.26 -2.38
N MET A 132 19.24 -10.65 -1.24
CA MET A 132 20.59 -10.18 -0.95
C MET A 132 21.58 -11.34 -0.72
N SER A 133 21.13 -12.44 -0.11
CA SER A 133 21.96 -13.61 0.16
C SER A 133 22.26 -14.46 -1.08
N THR A 134 21.38 -14.46 -2.09
CA THR A 134 21.57 -15.21 -3.34
C THR A 134 22.56 -14.56 -4.30
N GLY A 135 23.01 -13.33 -4.02
CA GLY A 135 23.97 -12.58 -4.83
C GLY A 135 23.33 -11.92 -6.06
N VAL A 136 23.26 -10.58 -6.07
CA VAL A 136 22.57 -9.78 -7.10
C VAL A 136 23.13 -9.99 -8.54
N GLY A 137 24.34 -10.54 -8.67
CA GLY A 137 25.02 -10.77 -9.95
C GLY A 137 24.60 -12.03 -10.71
N SER A 138 23.91 -12.98 -10.06
CA SER A 138 23.46 -14.26 -10.67
C SER A 138 21.96 -14.32 -10.95
N VAL A 139 21.21 -13.26 -10.60
CA VAL A 139 19.74 -13.24 -10.64
C VAL A 139 19.23 -12.30 -11.74
N GLY A 140 18.17 -12.73 -12.42
CA GLY A 140 17.51 -11.99 -13.49
C GLY A 140 17.02 -10.59 -13.11
N GLU A 141 16.69 -9.78 -14.13
CA GLU A 141 16.25 -8.39 -13.98
C GLU A 141 15.07 -8.24 -13.00
N SER A 142 14.08 -9.12 -13.09
CA SER A 142 12.90 -9.10 -12.20
C SER A 142 13.27 -9.29 -10.73
N CYS A 143 14.31 -10.07 -10.41
CA CYS A 143 14.76 -10.24 -9.02
C CYS A 143 15.44 -8.98 -8.49
N ARG A 144 16.17 -8.24 -9.34
CA ARG A 144 16.79 -6.96 -8.97
C ARG A 144 15.74 -5.89 -8.72
N GLU A 145 14.76 -5.78 -9.61
CA GLU A 145 13.62 -4.88 -9.42
C GLU A 145 12.82 -5.24 -8.16
N LEU A 146 12.63 -6.54 -7.91
CA LEU A 146 11.88 -6.99 -6.74
C LEU A 146 12.63 -6.64 -5.46
N LEU A 147 13.94 -6.83 -5.42
CA LEU A 147 14.78 -6.42 -4.29
C LEU A 147 14.63 -4.92 -3.98
N ALA A 148 14.66 -4.07 -5.00
CA ALA A 148 14.44 -2.63 -4.84
C ALA A 148 13.01 -2.34 -4.34
N SER A 149 12.01 -2.99 -4.91
CA SER A 149 10.59 -2.78 -4.58
C SER A 149 10.26 -3.14 -3.13
N VAL A 150 10.67 -4.33 -2.68
CA VAL A 150 10.44 -4.77 -1.28
C VAL A 150 11.22 -3.92 -0.28
N SER A 151 12.36 -3.36 -0.71
CA SER A 151 13.17 -2.45 0.09
C SER A 151 12.47 -1.11 0.31
N VAL A 152 11.86 -0.56 -0.75
CA VAL A 152 11.03 0.66 -0.68
C VAL A 152 9.81 0.41 0.21
N ILE A 153 9.04 -0.65 -0.04
CA ILE A 153 7.82 -0.95 0.73
C ILE A 153 8.13 -1.13 2.22
N SER A 154 9.16 -1.92 2.56
CA SER A 154 9.58 -2.11 3.96
C SER A 154 9.98 -0.78 4.61
N ALA A 155 10.70 0.08 3.89
CA ALA A 155 11.11 1.39 4.40
C ALA A 155 9.91 2.33 4.64
N LEU A 156 8.95 2.38 3.70
CA LEU A 156 7.75 3.21 3.81
C LEU A 156 6.86 2.77 4.97
N VAL A 157 6.56 1.47 5.08
CA VAL A 157 5.77 0.91 6.19
C VAL A 157 6.45 1.17 7.54
N LYS A 158 7.80 1.14 7.59
CA LYS A 158 8.55 1.39 8.83
C LYS A 158 8.60 2.86 9.23
N ARG A 159 8.67 3.80 8.27
CA ARG A 159 8.97 5.21 8.55
C ARG A 159 7.79 6.15 8.42
N VAL A 160 6.84 5.87 7.53
CA VAL A 160 5.73 6.77 7.27
C VAL A 160 4.58 6.45 8.22
N LEU A 161 4.18 5.18 8.29
CA LEU A 161 3.01 4.78 9.07
C LEU A 161 3.20 4.97 10.59
N PRO A 162 4.37 4.71 11.23
CA PRO A 162 4.53 4.92 12.68
C PRO A 162 4.83 6.36 13.07
N ALA A 163 5.40 7.17 12.18
CA ALA A 163 5.77 8.56 12.50
C ALA A 163 4.55 9.48 12.62
N GLU A 164 3.43 9.12 11.97
CA GLU A 164 2.14 9.81 12.09
C GLU A 164 1.34 9.36 13.34
N MET A 165 1.81 8.35 14.10
CA MET A 165 1.14 7.79 15.29
C MET A 165 1.50 8.48 16.62
N THR A 166 2.44 9.45 16.64
CA THR A 166 2.82 10.15 17.89
C THR A 166 2.07 11.45 18.14
N HIS A 167 1.14 11.84 17.26
CA HIS A 167 0.30 13.03 17.42
C HIS A 167 -1.19 12.66 17.30
N THR A 168 -1.74 12.08 18.36
CA THR A 168 -3.08 12.34 18.95
C THR A 168 -3.38 11.26 19.97
N GLN A 169 -3.01 11.48 21.23
CA GLN A 169 -3.71 10.85 22.34
C GLN A 169 -5.13 11.42 22.35
N GLY A 170 -6.12 10.59 21.98
CA GLY A 170 -7.53 10.88 22.22
C GLY A 170 -8.46 10.59 21.05
N ARG A 171 -9.14 9.45 21.16
CA ARG A 171 -10.54 9.15 20.77
C ARG A 171 -10.89 8.53 19.40
N THR A 172 -11.75 7.52 19.58
CA THR A 172 -12.86 6.94 18.78
C THR A 172 -12.56 5.96 17.64
N PRO A 173 -13.20 4.76 17.61
CA PRO A 173 -13.06 3.78 16.53
C PRO A 173 -13.64 4.28 15.20
N CYS A 174 -13.07 3.81 14.08
CA CYS A 174 -13.42 4.17 12.69
C CYS A 174 -14.92 4.07 12.34
N ALA A 175 -15.72 3.27 13.07
CA ALA A 175 -17.13 3.10 12.77
C ALA A 175 -17.99 4.37 12.99
N GLU A 176 -17.57 5.31 13.85
CA GLU A 176 -18.35 6.52 14.14
C GLU A 176 -17.98 7.73 13.24
N LEU A 177 -16.78 7.73 12.63
CA LEU A 177 -16.29 8.87 11.83
C LEU A 177 -16.80 8.87 10.37
N CYS A 178 -17.23 7.73 9.83
CA CYS A 178 -17.85 7.67 8.50
C CYS A 178 -19.18 8.45 8.45
N CYS A 179 -19.91 8.56 9.57
CA CYS A 179 -21.14 9.35 9.64
C CYS A 179 -20.90 10.84 9.96
N ALA A 180 -19.75 11.20 10.52
CA ALA A 180 -19.45 12.57 10.95
C ALA A 180 -18.75 13.42 9.86
N SER A 181 -18.13 12.78 8.86
CA SER A 181 -17.30 13.47 7.86
C SER A 181 -18.06 14.05 6.66
N TYR A 182 -19.37 13.78 6.55
CA TYR A 182 -20.26 14.33 5.51
C TYR A 182 -21.25 15.40 6.04
N GLY A 183 -20.94 16.01 7.20
CA GLY A 183 -21.83 16.95 7.90
C GLY A 183 -21.61 18.45 7.63
N TRP A 184 -20.88 18.86 6.59
CA TRP A 184 -20.80 20.28 6.21
C TRP A 184 -21.90 20.63 5.21
N VAL A 185 -23.14 20.75 5.70
CA VAL A 185 -24.16 21.56 5.00
C VAL A 185 -23.75 23.02 5.20
N ILE A 186 -23.11 23.58 4.18
CA ILE A 186 -23.03 25.04 4.02
C ILE A 186 -24.47 25.53 3.84
N SER A 187 -25.03 26.14 4.88
CA SER A 187 -26.29 26.86 4.83
C SER A 187 -26.12 28.11 3.97
N TRP A 188 -26.50 28.03 2.70
CA TRP A 188 -26.76 29.21 1.87
C TRP A 188 -28.26 29.52 1.91
N ARG A 189 -28.72 30.25 2.92
CA ARG A 189 -29.92 31.11 2.84
C ARG A 189 -29.74 32.38 3.68
N THR A 190 -29.97 33.51 3.00
CA THR A 190 -30.33 34.87 3.46
C THR A 190 -29.28 35.71 4.19
N VAL A 191 -28.62 36.61 3.45
CA VAL A 191 -28.99 38.05 3.38
C VAL A 191 -28.89 38.52 1.93
#